data_AF-A0A2N2HC32-F1
#
_entry.id   AF-A0A2N2HC32-F1
#
_cell.length_a   1.000
_cell.length_b   1.000
_cell.length_c   1.000
_cell.angle_alpha   90.00
_cell.angle_beta   90.00
_cell.angle_gamma   90.00
#
_symmetry.space_group_name_H-M   'P 1'
#
loop_
_entity.id
_entity.type
_entity.pdbx_description
1 polymer ?
#
loop_
_entity_poly.entity_id
_entity_poly.type
_entity_poly.pdbx_seq_one_letter_code
_entity_poly.pdbx_strand_id
1 'polypeptide(L)'
;MRPLSAIWERWRRGVSLNRELKRKKAPEVVRTPSRFRNPIAKYRIHRSNACTACGKCVEVCPYGVHEIRRGKVLTRNSYRCVGPDCPAPCHRNCPVQALVLKPNPTFQTMGDSRWTPDLLASAWYMAEYGKTPPGGLEHRIGGSGGGFDKLRIIMPPRRDDLPHREEDVDVGVELNRRQDHAHQVRIQVPFYGGGMSYGSVSITTMLSRIKAAALLGTFCCTGEGGYPDELKPYNDHVITQVATGLFGVREETIQRVRIVEFKYAQGAKPGLGGHLLGDKVTPGVARMREAVVGYPLFSPFPFHSVYSVEDHKKHVDWIKSINPRALVSVKVSTPTDVDMVAVGSYYAGAHIIHLDGSYGGTGAAPDIAKKNIAMPIEYAVPKVHRFLQQEGVRDKITVIASGGLRTPHDVAKIIALGADGVCTGTADLVALECIRCHNCESGRGCARGIATTDPELSNLIDLEWGTQRIVNLFLGWRAELVRILKRLGMKSIQELVGRRDCLVHLDYMK
;
A
#
# COMPACT_ATOMS: atom_id res chain seq x y z
N MET A 1 13.18 38.69 5.11
CA MET A 1 12.53 37.72 6.02
C MET A 1 11.03 37.92 5.92
N ARG A 2 10.28 36.99 5.30
CA ARG A 2 8.81 37.00 5.36
C ARG A 2 8.37 36.18 6.58
N PRO A 3 7.39 36.63 7.38
CA PRO A 3 7.07 35.96 8.63
C PRO A 3 6.37 34.61 8.35
N LEU A 4 6.79 33.59 9.09
CA LEU A 4 6.26 32.21 9.10
C LEU A 4 4.76 32.12 9.47
N SER A 5 4.10 33.24 9.79
CA SER A 5 2.69 33.31 10.21
C SER A 5 1.68 33.09 9.07
N ALA A 6 2.02 33.41 7.83
CA ALA A 6 1.07 33.33 6.71
C ALA A 6 0.77 31.88 6.24
N ILE A 7 1.66 30.92 6.51
CA ILE A 7 1.45 29.49 6.18
C ILE A 7 0.54 28.83 7.23
N TRP A 8 0.58 29.31 8.47
CA TRP A 8 -0.20 28.77 9.60
C TRP A 8 -1.66 29.27 9.61
N GLU A 9 -1.94 30.50 9.18
CA GLU A 9 -3.31 31.02 9.12
C GLU A 9 -4.19 30.36 8.06
N ARG A 10 -3.59 29.75 7.04
CA ARG A 10 -4.33 29.00 6.01
C ARG A 10 -4.89 27.66 6.54
N TRP A 11 -4.28 27.11 7.60
CA TRP A 11 -4.74 25.90 8.30
C TRP A 11 -5.80 26.17 9.38
N ARG A 12 -5.83 27.39 9.96
CA ARG A 12 -6.80 27.78 11.00
C ARG A 12 -8.19 28.14 10.49
N ARG A 13 -8.33 28.49 9.20
CA ARG A 13 -9.65 28.65 8.59
C ARG A 13 -10.21 27.27 8.31
N GLY A 14 -10.79 26.68 9.35
CA GLY A 14 -11.61 25.47 9.31
C GLY A 14 -12.86 25.66 8.46
N VAL A 15 -12.67 25.89 7.16
CA VAL A 15 -13.67 25.54 6.17
C VAL A 15 -13.74 24.02 6.26
N SER A 16 -14.85 23.54 6.82
CA SER A 16 -15.22 22.13 6.90
C SER A 16 -14.82 21.41 5.61
N LEU A 17 -13.67 20.73 5.61
CA LEU A 17 -13.25 19.79 4.56
C LEU A 17 -14.35 18.73 4.33
N ASN A 18 -15.15 18.48 5.38
CA ASN A 18 -16.37 17.68 5.37
C ASN A 18 -17.46 18.17 4.41
N ARG A 19 -17.45 19.44 3.96
CA ARG A 19 -18.42 19.96 2.98
C ARG A 19 -17.92 19.82 1.53
N GLU A 20 -16.61 19.91 1.31
CA GLU A 20 -16.00 19.65 0.00
C GLU A 20 -15.90 18.15 -0.30
N LEU A 21 -15.58 17.30 0.69
CA LEU A 21 -15.61 15.84 0.55
C LEU A 21 -17.02 15.27 0.36
N LYS A 22 -18.07 16.01 0.76
CA LYS A 22 -19.48 15.67 0.49
C LYS A 22 -19.90 15.92 -0.96
N ARG A 23 -19.15 16.72 -1.73
CA ARG A 23 -19.33 16.82 -3.18
C ARG A 23 -18.58 15.65 -3.81
N LYS A 24 -19.29 14.57 -4.12
CA LYS A 24 -18.82 13.34 -4.79
C LYS A 24 -18.21 13.61 -6.18
N LYS A 25 -17.08 14.31 -6.26
CA LYS A 25 -16.22 14.27 -7.45
C LYS A 25 -15.12 13.26 -7.14
N ALA A 26 -15.02 12.19 -7.95
CA ALA A 26 -13.92 11.25 -7.83
C ALA A 26 -12.59 12.03 -7.91
N PRO A 27 -11.56 11.67 -7.12
CA PRO A 27 -10.29 12.38 -7.17
C PRO A 27 -9.69 12.25 -8.56
N GLU A 28 -9.18 13.36 -9.08
CA GLU A 28 -8.59 13.42 -10.42
C GLU A 28 -7.11 13.02 -10.38
N VAL A 29 -6.66 12.36 -11.44
CA VAL A 29 -5.24 12.08 -11.64
C VAL A 29 -4.55 13.39 -12.01
N VAL A 30 -3.66 13.86 -11.14
CA VAL A 30 -2.81 15.03 -11.41
C VAL A 30 -1.38 14.57 -11.60
N ARG A 31 -0.77 14.90 -12.73
CA ARG A 31 0.61 14.50 -13.01
C ARG A 31 1.54 14.99 -11.90
N THR A 32 2.13 14.04 -11.17
CA THR A 32 2.93 14.34 -9.97
C THR A 32 4.34 13.77 -10.13
N PRO A 33 5.27 14.55 -10.71
CA PRO A 33 6.60 14.05 -11.05
C PRO A 33 7.39 13.60 -9.82
N SER A 34 8.39 12.76 -10.06
CA SER A 34 9.37 12.38 -9.04
C SER A 34 10.02 13.61 -8.40
N ARG A 35 10.29 13.56 -7.09
CA ARG A 35 11.01 14.65 -6.40
C ARG A 35 12.49 14.70 -6.82
N PHE A 36 12.99 13.61 -7.40
CA PHE A 36 14.30 13.56 -8.03
C PHE A 36 14.21 14.01 -9.48
N ARG A 37 15.05 14.98 -9.85
CA ARG A 37 15.12 15.56 -11.20
C ARG A 37 15.32 14.50 -12.30
N ASN A 38 16.18 13.51 -12.04
CA ASN A 38 16.50 12.45 -12.98
C ASN A 38 16.26 11.10 -12.30
N PRO A 39 15.14 10.43 -12.57
CA PRO A 39 14.89 9.08 -12.08
C PRO A 39 15.95 8.08 -12.58
N ILE A 40 16.14 6.99 -11.84
CA ILE A 40 17.08 5.94 -12.22
C ILE A 40 16.47 5.14 -13.38
N ALA A 41 17.11 5.19 -14.54
CA ALA A 41 16.66 4.52 -15.75
C ALA A 41 16.95 3.01 -15.71
N LYS A 42 16.04 2.16 -16.20
CA LYS A 42 16.31 0.72 -16.39
C LYS A 42 17.42 0.47 -17.41
N TYR A 43 17.41 1.24 -18.49
CA TYR A 43 18.40 1.16 -19.55
C TYR A 43 19.15 2.49 -19.71
N ARG A 44 20.44 2.42 -20.03
CA ARG A 44 21.27 3.55 -20.41
C ARG A 44 21.57 3.48 -21.89
N ILE A 45 21.50 4.62 -22.56
CA ILE A 45 21.98 4.79 -23.92
C ILE A 45 23.30 5.55 -23.86
N HIS A 46 24.39 4.87 -24.15
CA HIS A 46 25.71 5.47 -24.29
C HIS A 46 25.86 6.04 -25.70
N ARG A 47 26.28 7.30 -25.80
CA ARG A 47 26.57 7.98 -27.06
C ARG A 47 28.09 8.15 -27.18
N SER A 48 28.69 7.58 -28.21
CA SER A 48 30.13 7.71 -28.47
C SER A 48 30.44 9.03 -29.20
N ASN A 49 31.74 9.35 -29.28
CA ASN A 49 32.25 10.51 -30.02
C ASN A 49 32.04 10.41 -31.54
N ALA A 50 31.65 9.23 -32.06
CA ALA A 50 31.29 9.06 -33.46
C ALA A 50 29.96 9.77 -33.84
N CYS A 51 29.21 10.30 -32.88
CA CYS A 51 27.94 10.96 -33.13
C CYS A 51 28.09 12.26 -33.91
N THR A 52 27.57 12.30 -35.13
CA THR A 52 27.54 13.48 -36.02
C THR A 52 26.42 14.48 -35.72
N ALA A 53 25.67 14.28 -34.63
CA ALA A 53 24.53 15.13 -34.23
C ALA A 53 23.41 15.27 -35.28
N CYS A 54 23.25 14.29 -36.18
CA CYS A 54 22.23 14.29 -37.25
C CYS A 54 20.76 14.31 -36.81
N GLY A 55 20.47 14.24 -35.50
CA GLY A 55 19.10 14.34 -34.97
C GLY A 55 18.22 13.09 -35.13
N LYS A 56 18.60 12.09 -35.93
CA LYS A 56 17.76 10.91 -36.23
C LYS A 56 17.23 10.19 -34.99
N CYS A 57 18.04 10.06 -33.94
CA CYS A 57 17.61 9.45 -32.68
C CYS A 57 16.55 10.25 -31.92
N VAL A 58 16.42 11.56 -32.14
CA VAL A 58 15.32 12.37 -31.59
C VAL A 58 14.05 12.12 -32.39
N GLU A 59 14.15 12.12 -33.72
CA GLU A 59 13.04 11.88 -34.65
C GLU A 59 12.38 10.52 -34.42
N VAL A 60 13.18 9.45 -34.29
CA VAL A 60 12.63 8.07 -34.18
C VAL A 60 12.23 7.68 -32.77
N CYS A 61 12.55 8.44 -31.72
CA CYS A 61 12.34 8.00 -30.35
C CYS A 61 10.92 8.37 -29.84
N PRO A 62 9.99 7.41 -29.71
CA PRO A 62 8.62 7.71 -29.30
C PRO A 62 8.51 8.12 -27.82
N TYR A 63 9.54 7.83 -27.02
CA TYR A 63 9.56 8.11 -25.58
C TYR A 63 10.30 9.42 -25.23
N GLY A 64 10.83 10.15 -26.21
CA GLY A 64 11.51 11.42 -25.99
C GLY A 64 12.77 11.31 -25.12
N VAL A 65 13.53 10.21 -25.28
CA VAL A 65 14.79 9.97 -24.54
C VAL A 65 15.87 10.98 -24.91
N HIS A 66 15.87 11.42 -26.17
CA HIS A 66 16.85 12.31 -26.75
C HIS A 66 16.30 13.72 -26.95
N GLU A 67 17.14 14.73 -26.78
CA GLU A 67 16.82 16.16 -26.97
C GLU A 67 17.93 16.81 -27.81
N ILE A 68 17.59 17.69 -28.75
CA ILE A 68 18.56 18.58 -29.41
C ILE A 68 18.61 19.90 -28.65
N ARG A 69 19.82 20.32 -28.26
CA ARG A 69 20.03 21.62 -27.62
C ARG A 69 21.34 22.23 -28.08
N ARG A 70 21.28 23.46 -28.60
CA ARG A 70 22.45 24.20 -29.13
C ARG A 70 23.27 23.38 -30.14
N GLY A 71 22.60 22.72 -31.08
CA GLY A 71 23.24 21.89 -32.12
C GLY A 71 23.80 20.55 -31.63
N LYS A 72 23.69 20.21 -30.34
CA LYS A 72 24.12 18.92 -29.78
C LYS A 72 22.93 18.03 -29.45
N VAL A 73 23.08 16.73 -29.71
CA VAL A 73 22.09 15.72 -29.30
C VAL A 73 22.45 15.14 -27.94
N LEU A 74 21.54 15.23 -26.98
CA LEU A 74 21.74 14.81 -25.59
C LEU A 74 20.78 13.67 -25.20
N THR A 75 21.22 12.80 -24.28
CA THR A 75 20.39 11.72 -23.70
C THR A 75 19.93 12.14 -22.30
N ARG A 76 19.00 13.08 -22.22
CA ARG A 76 18.58 13.71 -20.95
C ARG A 76 17.49 12.93 -20.22
N ASN A 77 16.63 12.22 -20.97
CA ASN A 77 15.49 11.49 -20.42
C ASN A 77 15.69 9.98 -20.51
N SER A 78 16.89 9.49 -20.16
CA SER A 78 17.22 8.06 -20.19
C SER A 78 16.24 7.19 -19.41
N TYR A 79 15.64 7.74 -18.34
CA TYR A 79 14.62 7.06 -17.53
C TYR A 79 13.33 6.70 -18.26
N ARG A 80 13.10 7.27 -19.46
CA ARG A 80 11.97 6.92 -20.32
C ARG A 80 12.29 5.80 -21.31
N CYS A 81 13.54 5.34 -21.37
CA CYS A 81 13.95 4.31 -22.31
C CYS A 81 13.35 2.95 -21.90
N VAL A 82 12.53 2.38 -22.77
CA VAL A 82 11.95 1.03 -22.61
C VAL A 82 12.88 -0.09 -23.09
N GLY A 83 14.05 0.26 -23.63
CA GLY A 83 15.07 -0.69 -24.05
C GLY A 83 14.64 -1.58 -25.22
N PRO A 84 14.76 -2.92 -25.11
CA PRO A 84 14.40 -3.86 -26.17
C PRO A 84 12.94 -3.79 -26.62
N ASP A 85 12.02 -3.38 -25.74
CA ASP A 85 10.58 -3.27 -26.04
C ASP A 85 10.26 -2.05 -26.94
N CYS A 86 11.27 -1.26 -27.33
CA CYS A 86 11.07 -0.07 -28.14
C CYS A 86 10.73 -0.45 -29.59
N PRO A 87 9.59 0.02 -30.15
CA PRO A 87 9.21 -0.32 -31.53
C PRO A 87 10.16 0.29 -32.56
N ALA A 88 10.79 1.43 -32.23
CA ALA A 88 11.76 2.13 -33.07
C ALA A 88 13.08 2.32 -32.30
N PRO A 89 13.94 1.28 -32.19
CA PRO A 89 15.15 1.35 -31.39
C PRO A 89 16.16 2.32 -31.99
N CYS A 90 16.37 3.47 -31.35
CA CYS A 90 17.27 4.52 -31.83
C CYS A 90 18.72 4.06 -32.01
N HIS A 91 19.18 3.06 -31.26
CA HIS A 91 20.52 2.51 -31.37
C HIS A 91 20.74 1.70 -32.66
N ARG A 92 19.68 1.06 -33.18
CA ARG A 92 19.72 0.35 -34.48
C ARG A 92 19.51 1.30 -35.66
N ASN A 93 18.81 2.40 -35.43
CA ASN A 93 18.51 3.42 -36.45
C ASN A 93 19.55 4.56 -36.51
N CYS A 94 20.69 4.42 -35.82
CA CYS A 94 21.75 5.42 -35.85
C CYS A 94 22.64 5.21 -37.08
N PRO A 95 22.72 6.15 -38.05
CA PRO A 95 23.47 5.95 -39.30
C PRO A 95 24.96 5.66 -39.10
N VAL A 96 25.53 6.23 -38.04
CA VAL A 96 26.96 6.10 -37.69
C VAL A 96 27.19 5.15 -36.50
N GLN A 97 26.17 4.40 -36.10
CA GLN A 97 26.22 3.43 -34.98
C GLN A 97 26.80 3.99 -33.67
N ALA A 98 26.64 5.29 -33.41
CA ALA A 98 27.21 5.96 -32.25
C ALA A 98 26.44 5.70 -30.93
N LEU A 99 25.40 4.86 -30.94
CA LEU A 99 24.51 4.62 -29.81
C LEU A 99 24.57 3.17 -29.37
N VAL A 100 24.80 2.94 -28.08
CA VAL A 100 24.81 1.60 -27.48
C VAL A 100 23.81 1.55 -26.33
N LEU A 101 22.85 0.63 -26.39
CA LEU A 101 21.91 0.35 -25.32
C LEU A 101 22.54 -0.64 -24.33
N LYS A 102 22.55 -0.31 -23.04
CA LYS A 102 23.02 -1.20 -21.96
C LYS A 102 22.04 -1.21 -20.79
N PRO A 103 21.87 -2.33 -20.08
CA PRO A 103 21.23 -2.33 -18.77
C PRO A 103 21.94 -1.36 -17.82
N ASN A 104 21.18 -0.70 -16.94
CA ASN A 104 21.75 0.18 -15.94
C ASN A 104 22.07 -0.61 -14.65
N PRO A 105 23.35 -0.77 -14.27
CA PRO A 105 23.70 -1.50 -13.05
C PRO A 105 23.11 -0.83 -11.79
N THR A 106 23.03 0.50 -11.75
CA THR A 106 22.40 1.23 -10.63
C THR A 106 20.90 0.97 -10.50
N PHE A 107 20.22 0.60 -11.59
CA PHE A 107 18.81 0.23 -11.51
C PHE A 107 18.65 -1.11 -10.80
N GLN A 108 19.56 -2.05 -11.07
CA GLN A 108 19.54 -3.40 -10.52
C GLN A 108 19.86 -3.45 -9.02
N THR A 109 20.49 -2.40 -8.46
CA THR A 109 20.79 -2.33 -7.02
C THR A 109 19.59 -1.92 -6.16
N MET A 110 18.47 -1.54 -6.76
CA MET A 110 17.26 -1.16 -6.02
C MET A 110 16.41 -2.40 -5.69
N GLY A 111 15.55 -2.30 -4.68
CA GLY A 111 14.54 -3.32 -4.47
C GLY A 111 15.05 -4.60 -3.83
N ASP A 112 14.19 -5.61 -3.91
CA ASP A 112 14.43 -6.98 -3.45
C ASP A 112 13.68 -7.95 -4.39
N SER A 113 13.78 -9.27 -4.16
CA SER A 113 13.10 -10.26 -5.01
C SER A 113 11.57 -10.11 -5.03
N ARG A 114 10.96 -9.52 -3.99
CA ARG A 114 9.51 -9.25 -3.97
C ARG A 114 9.19 -7.93 -4.62
N TRP A 115 9.88 -6.87 -4.25
CA TRP A 115 9.79 -5.52 -4.81
C TRP A 115 10.97 -5.29 -5.75
N THR A 116 10.92 -5.89 -6.93
CA THR A 116 11.99 -5.76 -7.93
C THR A 116 12.17 -4.31 -8.36
N PRO A 117 13.33 -3.93 -8.92
CA PRO A 117 13.53 -2.62 -9.54
C PRO A 117 12.41 -2.20 -10.49
N ASP A 118 11.92 -3.16 -11.29
CA ASP A 118 10.81 -2.99 -12.22
C ASP A 118 9.49 -2.65 -11.49
N LEU A 119 9.16 -3.36 -10.40
CA LEU A 119 7.98 -3.06 -9.60
C LEU A 119 8.06 -1.71 -8.90
N LEU A 120 9.24 -1.32 -8.41
CA LEU A 120 9.45 0.00 -7.84
C LEU A 120 9.22 1.10 -8.89
N ALA A 121 9.88 0.98 -10.05
CA ALA A 121 9.79 1.95 -11.12
C ALA A 121 8.38 2.02 -11.74
N SER A 122 7.69 0.88 -11.89
CA SER A 122 6.32 0.85 -12.38
C SER A 122 5.33 1.46 -11.38
N ALA A 123 5.50 1.22 -10.08
CA ALA A 123 4.73 1.91 -9.05
C ALA A 123 4.99 3.41 -9.03
N TRP A 124 6.25 3.85 -9.24
CA TRP A 124 6.57 5.28 -9.37
C TRP A 124 5.96 5.90 -10.61
N TYR A 125 5.88 5.16 -11.70
CA TYR A 125 5.19 5.57 -12.92
C TYR A 125 3.69 5.72 -12.66
N MET A 126 3.05 4.75 -12.03
CA MET A 126 1.63 4.86 -11.64
C MET A 126 1.38 6.03 -10.68
N ALA A 127 2.27 6.27 -9.72
CA ALA A 127 2.19 7.41 -8.82
C ALA A 127 2.39 8.77 -9.52
N GLU A 128 3.10 8.82 -10.66
CA GLU A 128 3.22 10.03 -11.47
C GLU A 128 2.01 10.22 -12.41
N TYR A 129 1.54 9.16 -13.07
CA TYR A 129 0.63 9.25 -14.21
C TYR A 129 -0.77 8.65 -13.99
N GLY A 130 -1.01 7.98 -12.87
CA GLY A 130 -2.29 7.32 -12.57
C GLY A 130 -2.64 6.14 -13.47
N LYS A 131 -1.65 5.54 -14.15
CA LYS A 131 -1.85 4.43 -15.10
C LYS A 131 -0.64 3.51 -15.17
N THR A 132 -0.82 2.32 -15.72
CA THR A 132 0.27 1.35 -15.95
C THR A 132 1.32 1.89 -16.92
N PRO A 133 2.60 1.51 -16.77
CA PRO A 133 3.63 1.86 -17.75
C PRO A 133 3.32 1.28 -19.14
N PRO A 134 3.59 2.01 -20.23
CA PRO A 134 3.26 1.59 -21.59
C PRO A 134 4.16 0.46 -22.14
N GLY A 135 5.26 0.12 -21.46
CA GLY A 135 6.21 -0.91 -21.85
C GLY A 135 7.55 -0.76 -21.11
N GLY A 136 8.46 -1.74 -21.23
CA GLY A 136 9.80 -1.68 -20.65
C GLY A 136 9.89 -1.97 -19.15
N LEU A 137 8.78 -1.95 -18.41
CA LEU A 137 8.72 -2.21 -16.97
C LEU A 137 7.68 -3.30 -16.65
N GLU A 138 8.13 -4.35 -15.98
CA GLU A 138 7.20 -5.33 -15.39
C GLU A 138 6.47 -4.68 -14.20
N HIS A 139 5.15 -4.82 -14.17
CA HIS A 139 4.26 -4.15 -13.21
C HIS A 139 3.24 -5.11 -12.58
N ARG A 140 3.29 -6.40 -12.94
CA ARG A 140 2.29 -7.41 -12.58
C ARG A 140 2.82 -8.40 -11.56
N ILE A 141 4.11 -8.74 -11.64
CA ILE A 141 4.77 -9.77 -10.82
C ILE A 141 6.13 -9.28 -10.32
N GLY A 142 6.58 -9.87 -9.21
CA GLY A 142 7.96 -9.71 -8.75
C GLY A 142 8.86 -10.82 -9.30
N GLY A 143 9.90 -11.16 -8.53
CA GLY A 143 10.91 -12.15 -8.90
C GLY A 143 11.28 -13.06 -7.73
N SER A 144 10.31 -13.40 -6.87
CA SER A 144 10.54 -14.20 -5.66
C SER A 144 10.50 -15.72 -5.91
N GLY A 145 10.05 -16.15 -7.09
CA GLY A 145 9.96 -17.57 -7.45
C GLY A 145 8.80 -18.33 -6.81
N GLY A 146 7.97 -17.69 -5.98
CA GLY A 146 6.84 -18.30 -5.28
C GLY A 146 5.68 -17.34 -5.00
N GLY A 147 4.69 -17.80 -4.22
CA GLY A 147 3.50 -17.02 -3.85
C GLY A 147 2.75 -16.47 -5.08
N PHE A 148 2.37 -15.20 -5.04
CA PHE A 148 1.71 -14.55 -6.18
C PHE A 148 2.47 -14.60 -7.51
N ASP A 149 3.81 -14.77 -7.49
CA ASP A 149 4.62 -14.80 -8.72
C ASP A 149 4.41 -16.10 -9.51
N LYS A 150 3.88 -17.16 -8.87
CA LYS A 150 3.51 -18.45 -9.47
C LYS A 150 2.02 -18.57 -9.82
N LEU A 151 1.21 -17.56 -9.48
CA LEU A 151 -0.22 -17.52 -9.79
C LEU A 151 -0.50 -16.56 -10.95
N ARG A 152 -1.37 -16.99 -11.89
CA ARG A 152 -1.86 -16.16 -12.98
C ARG A 152 -3.38 -16.15 -12.99
N ILE A 153 -3.93 -15.02 -13.40
CA ILE A 153 -5.36 -14.92 -13.73
C ILE A 153 -5.49 -15.42 -15.17
N ILE A 154 -6.39 -16.38 -15.39
CA ILE A 154 -6.73 -16.89 -16.70
C ILE A 154 -7.53 -15.81 -17.41
N MET A 155 -6.85 -15.07 -18.27
CA MET A 155 -7.45 -13.98 -19.00
C MET A 155 -8.06 -14.51 -20.29
N PRO A 156 -9.38 -14.39 -20.51
CA PRO A 156 -9.97 -14.81 -21.77
C PRO A 156 -9.46 -13.95 -22.93
N PRO A 157 -9.62 -14.44 -24.19
CA PRO A 157 -9.27 -13.69 -25.39
C PRO A 157 -9.90 -12.29 -25.37
N ARG A 158 -9.17 -11.31 -25.90
CA ARG A 158 -9.69 -9.94 -25.98
C ARG A 158 -10.94 -9.96 -26.87
N ARG A 159 -12.05 -9.52 -26.30
CA ARG A 159 -13.32 -9.32 -26.98
C ARG A 159 -13.53 -7.82 -27.14
N ASP A 160 -13.92 -7.37 -28.33
CA ASP A 160 -14.21 -5.96 -28.60
C ASP A 160 -15.62 -5.56 -28.09
N ASP A 161 -16.48 -6.55 -27.88
CA ASP A 161 -17.87 -6.45 -27.40
C ASP A 161 -17.98 -6.68 -25.88
N LEU A 162 -17.10 -6.09 -25.07
CA LEU A 162 -17.23 -6.19 -23.62
C LEU A 162 -18.52 -5.50 -23.16
N PRO A 163 -19.43 -6.20 -22.46
CA PRO A 163 -20.81 -5.76 -22.26
C PRO A 163 -20.97 -4.55 -21.32
N HIS A 164 -19.88 -4.05 -20.69
CA HIS A 164 -19.94 -3.06 -19.61
C HIS A 164 -19.01 -1.87 -19.88
N ARG A 165 -19.50 -0.64 -19.63
CA ARG A 165 -18.65 0.55 -19.63
C ARG A 165 -17.74 0.50 -18.39
N GLU A 166 -16.59 1.15 -18.45
CA GLU A 166 -15.65 1.16 -17.31
C GLU A 166 -16.27 1.78 -16.05
N GLU A 167 -17.20 2.71 -16.25
CA GLU A 167 -17.94 3.39 -15.19
C GLU A 167 -18.95 2.47 -14.47
N ASP A 168 -19.36 1.38 -15.11
CA ASP A 168 -20.37 0.45 -14.60
C ASP A 168 -19.79 -0.64 -13.68
N VAL A 169 -18.44 -0.73 -13.59
CA VAL A 169 -17.78 -1.78 -12.80
C VAL A 169 -17.55 -1.32 -11.37
N ASP A 170 -18.19 -2.02 -10.43
CA ASP A 170 -18.13 -1.73 -9.01
C ASP A 170 -16.94 -2.42 -8.34
N VAL A 171 -15.99 -1.63 -7.85
CA VAL A 171 -14.85 -2.13 -7.08
C VAL A 171 -14.94 -1.80 -5.58
N GLY A 172 -16.09 -1.31 -5.12
CA GLY A 172 -16.31 -1.02 -3.71
C GLY A 172 -16.55 -2.29 -2.88
N VAL A 173 -16.30 -2.18 -1.58
CA VAL A 173 -16.43 -3.30 -0.63
C VAL A 173 -17.19 -2.82 0.60
N GLU A 174 -18.22 -3.58 0.98
CA GLU A 174 -18.91 -3.41 2.27
C GLU A 174 -18.07 -4.02 3.38
N LEU A 175 -17.70 -3.22 4.38
CA LEU A 175 -16.90 -3.66 5.51
C LEU A 175 -17.75 -4.20 6.67
N ASN A 176 -18.97 -3.71 6.84
CA ASN A 176 -19.93 -4.32 7.77
C ASN A 176 -20.88 -5.23 7.01
N ARG A 177 -20.75 -6.54 7.22
CA ARG A 177 -21.67 -7.56 6.67
C ARG A 177 -22.58 -8.15 7.73
N ARG A 178 -22.50 -7.65 8.97
CA ARG A 178 -23.38 -8.03 10.06
C ARG A 178 -24.65 -7.18 9.98
N GLN A 179 -25.79 -7.79 10.28
CA GLN A 179 -27.06 -7.09 10.42
C GLN A 179 -27.20 -6.55 11.85
N ASP A 180 -26.25 -5.70 12.26
CA ASP A 180 -26.20 -5.11 13.59
C ASP A 180 -26.34 -3.58 13.56
N HIS A 181 -26.24 -2.95 14.73
CA HIS A 181 -26.38 -1.50 14.91
C HIS A 181 -25.09 -0.71 14.64
N ALA A 182 -23.99 -1.40 14.27
CA ALA A 182 -22.73 -0.74 13.96
C ALA A 182 -22.86 0.13 12.70
N HIS A 183 -21.85 0.95 12.43
CA HIS A 183 -21.84 1.72 11.20
C HIS A 183 -21.95 0.81 9.97
N GLN A 184 -22.67 1.26 8.95
CA GLN A 184 -22.61 0.67 7.62
C GLN A 184 -21.51 1.41 6.86
N VAL A 185 -20.40 0.71 6.62
CA VAL A 185 -19.18 1.29 6.07
C VAL A 185 -18.85 0.61 4.76
N ARG A 186 -18.83 1.40 3.69
CA ARG A 186 -18.39 0.99 2.35
C ARG A 186 -17.14 1.74 1.94
N ILE A 187 -16.10 1.02 1.52
CA ILE A 187 -14.94 1.61 0.85
C ILE A 187 -15.16 1.64 -0.66
N GLN A 188 -14.75 2.71 -1.33
CA GLN A 188 -14.97 2.90 -2.78
C GLN A 188 -13.94 2.17 -3.66
N VAL A 189 -12.91 1.62 -3.03
CA VAL A 189 -11.83 0.84 -3.63
C VAL A 189 -11.62 -0.40 -2.75
N PRO A 190 -11.15 -1.53 -3.30
CA PRO A 190 -11.08 -2.79 -2.55
C PRO A 190 -9.85 -2.87 -1.66
N PHE A 191 -9.34 -1.71 -1.21
CA PHE A 191 -8.15 -1.59 -0.39
C PHE A 191 -8.23 -0.43 0.60
N TYR A 192 -7.61 -0.61 1.77
CA TYR A 192 -7.36 0.46 2.73
C TYR A 192 -5.91 0.43 3.25
N GLY A 193 -5.46 1.53 3.86
CA GLY A 193 -4.09 1.65 4.38
C GLY A 193 -3.90 0.98 5.73
N GLY A 194 -2.86 0.15 5.87
CA GLY A 194 -2.49 -0.54 7.10
C GLY A 194 -1.82 0.34 8.16
N GLY A 195 -1.79 -0.17 9.40
CA GLY A 195 -1.23 0.54 10.54
C GLY A 195 0.27 0.72 10.43
N MET A 196 0.73 1.97 10.30
CA MET A 196 2.15 2.34 10.38
C MET A 196 2.29 3.47 11.40
N SER A 197 2.82 3.11 12.57
CA SER A 197 2.77 3.95 13.77
C SER A 197 3.54 5.26 13.63
N TYR A 198 3.04 6.33 14.26
CA TYR A 198 3.85 7.50 14.56
C TYR A 198 5.09 7.09 15.36
N GLY A 199 6.27 7.45 14.85
CA GLY A 199 7.56 6.94 15.32
C GLY A 199 8.22 5.98 14.34
N SER A 200 7.45 5.10 13.69
CA SER A 200 7.97 4.25 12.61
C SER A 200 8.11 5.05 11.31
N VAL A 201 7.06 5.80 10.99
CA VAL A 201 6.98 6.73 9.85
C VAL A 201 6.84 8.17 10.33
N SER A 202 7.19 9.12 9.47
CA SER A 202 7.02 10.55 9.75
C SER A 202 5.55 10.95 9.80
N ILE A 203 5.23 12.01 10.54
CA ILE A 203 3.87 12.58 10.58
C ILE A 203 3.40 12.97 9.17
N THR A 204 4.29 13.51 8.33
CA THR A 204 4.01 13.84 6.93
C THR A 204 3.61 12.61 6.11
N THR A 205 4.28 11.47 6.34
CA THR A 205 3.91 10.19 5.71
C THR A 205 2.53 9.73 6.16
N MET A 206 2.23 9.81 7.47
CA MET A 206 0.90 9.46 7.99
C MET A 206 -0.19 10.37 7.40
N LEU A 207 0.05 11.67 7.37
CA LEU A 207 -0.87 12.67 6.83
C LEU A 207 -1.09 12.50 5.33
N SER A 208 -0.05 12.18 4.56
CA SER A 208 -0.17 11.89 3.13
C SER A 208 -1.08 10.70 2.88
N ARG A 209 -0.96 9.65 3.70
CA ARG A 209 -1.77 8.43 3.59
C ARG A 209 -3.23 8.66 4.00
N ILE A 210 -3.48 9.35 5.11
CA ILE A 210 -4.86 9.59 5.56
C ILE A 210 -5.61 10.54 4.63
N LYS A 211 -4.94 11.59 4.13
CA LYS A 211 -5.53 12.52 3.17
C LYS A 211 -5.86 11.81 1.86
N ALA A 212 -4.96 10.93 1.39
CA ALA A 212 -5.23 10.09 0.22
C ALA A 212 -6.39 9.12 0.47
N ALA A 213 -6.48 8.50 1.65
CA ALA A 213 -7.59 7.62 2.02
C ALA A 213 -8.94 8.36 2.01
N ALA A 214 -8.98 9.57 2.55
CA ALA A 214 -10.18 10.42 2.51
C ALA A 214 -10.61 10.76 1.07
N LEU A 215 -9.66 11.14 0.20
CA LEU A 215 -9.94 11.42 -1.21
C LEU A 215 -10.41 10.19 -1.99
N LEU A 216 -9.86 9.01 -1.67
CA LEU A 216 -10.21 7.74 -2.31
C LEU A 216 -11.50 7.11 -1.74
N GLY A 217 -12.10 7.69 -0.69
CA GLY A 217 -13.27 7.10 -0.02
C GLY A 217 -12.94 5.76 0.64
N THR A 218 -11.76 5.64 1.24
CA THR A 218 -11.29 4.47 1.99
C THR A 218 -10.72 4.89 3.35
N PHE A 219 -10.07 3.96 4.06
CA PHE A 219 -9.54 4.19 5.40
C PHE A 219 -8.01 4.08 5.45
N CYS A 220 -7.41 4.62 6.51
CA CYS A 220 -6.01 4.37 6.85
C CYS A 220 -5.86 4.19 8.37
N CYS A 221 -5.07 3.19 8.77
CA CYS A 221 -4.87 2.84 10.17
C CYS A 221 -3.70 3.60 10.82
N THR A 222 -3.87 4.03 12.06
CA THR A 222 -2.87 4.80 12.84
C THR A 222 -1.61 4.00 13.13
N GLY A 223 -1.73 2.68 13.23
CA GLY A 223 -0.70 1.84 13.81
C GLY A 223 -0.61 1.98 15.34
N GLU A 224 0.39 1.32 15.92
CA GLU A 224 0.59 1.17 17.38
C GLU A 224 1.18 2.41 18.08
N GLY A 225 1.18 3.57 17.42
CA GLY A 225 1.93 4.75 17.84
C GLY A 225 1.11 5.86 18.48
N GLY A 226 -0.17 5.58 18.77
CA GLY A 226 -1.15 6.59 19.19
C GLY A 226 -1.79 7.33 18.02
N TYR A 227 -2.50 8.40 18.36
CA TYR A 227 -3.34 9.18 17.45
C TYR A 227 -2.86 10.65 17.42
N PRO A 228 -2.01 11.04 16.44
CA PRO A 228 -1.62 12.43 16.25
C PRO A 228 -2.80 13.36 16.01
N ASP A 229 -2.75 14.56 16.59
CA ASP A 229 -3.82 15.56 16.55
C ASP A 229 -4.14 16.03 15.12
N GLU A 230 -3.14 16.02 14.25
CA GLU A 230 -3.26 16.38 12.84
C GLU A 230 -4.17 15.40 12.06
N LEU A 231 -4.46 14.22 12.62
CA LEU A 231 -5.41 13.26 12.03
C LEU A 231 -6.87 13.60 12.34
N LYS A 232 -7.15 14.43 13.37
CA LYS A 232 -8.52 14.76 13.82
C LYS A 232 -9.46 15.25 12.70
N PRO A 233 -9.03 16.04 11.70
CA PRO A 233 -9.90 16.43 10.58
C PRO A 233 -10.40 15.26 9.72
N TYR A 234 -9.77 14.09 9.83
CA TYR A 234 -10.03 12.91 9.00
C TYR A 234 -10.62 11.74 9.80
N ASN A 235 -11.18 11.97 11.00
CA ASN A 235 -11.74 10.94 11.89
C ASN A 235 -12.57 9.87 11.17
N ASP A 236 -13.41 10.27 10.20
CA ASP A 236 -14.28 9.38 9.42
C ASP A 236 -13.54 8.39 8.49
N HIS A 237 -12.23 8.58 8.30
CA HIS A 237 -11.35 7.76 7.46
C HIS A 237 -10.18 7.13 8.23
N VAL A 238 -10.10 7.34 9.55
CA VAL A 238 -9.05 6.77 10.40
C VAL A 238 -9.53 5.46 11.02
N ILE A 239 -8.65 4.46 11.04
CA ILE A 239 -8.80 3.25 11.87
C ILE A 239 -7.88 3.42 13.08
N THR A 240 -8.44 3.47 14.28
CA THR A 240 -7.64 3.49 15.52
C THR A 240 -7.16 2.08 15.81
N GLN A 241 -5.85 1.86 15.86
CA GLN A 241 -5.29 0.56 16.22
C GLN A 241 -5.09 0.45 17.73
N VAL A 242 -5.56 -0.64 18.31
CA VAL A 242 -5.29 -1.05 19.69
C VAL A 242 -4.33 -2.23 19.62
N ALA A 243 -3.17 -2.10 20.27
CA ALA A 243 -2.09 -3.08 20.26
C ALA A 243 -1.58 -3.35 21.67
N THR A 244 -0.68 -4.33 21.83
CA THR A 244 -0.27 -4.86 23.14
C THR A 244 0.37 -3.84 24.08
N GLY A 245 1.03 -2.80 23.55
CA GLY A 245 1.60 -1.71 24.34
C GLY A 245 0.61 -0.62 24.76
N LEU A 246 -0.63 -0.63 24.23
CA LEU A 246 -1.67 0.38 24.48
C LEU A 246 -1.25 1.85 24.29
N PHE A 247 -0.17 2.08 23.55
CA PHE A 247 0.40 3.42 23.37
C PHE A 247 -0.59 4.37 22.67
N GLY A 248 -0.90 5.47 23.35
CA GLY A 248 -1.78 6.53 22.84
C GLY A 248 -3.22 6.08 22.58
N VAL A 249 -3.65 4.95 23.16
CA VAL A 249 -5.05 4.50 23.13
C VAL A 249 -5.81 5.23 24.22
N ARG A 250 -6.74 6.11 23.83
CA ARG A 250 -7.59 6.89 24.75
C ARG A 250 -9.06 6.72 24.38
N GLU A 251 -9.95 6.87 25.34
CA GLU A 251 -11.41 6.83 25.12
C GLU A 251 -11.83 7.73 23.96
N GLU A 252 -11.34 8.98 23.96
CA GLU A 252 -11.57 9.97 22.90
C GLU A 252 -11.18 9.44 21.50
N THR A 253 -10.04 8.76 21.38
CA THR A 253 -9.54 8.24 20.09
C THR A 253 -10.36 7.06 19.57
N ILE A 254 -11.03 6.33 20.46
CA ILE A 254 -11.94 5.22 20.14
C ILE A 254 -13.31 5.78 19.70
N GLN A 255 -13.83 6.79 20.40
CA GLN A 255 -15.14 7.39 20.10
C GLN A 255 -15.19 8.14 18.77
N ARG A 256 -14.06 8.67 18.29
CA ARG A 256 -14.01 9.49 17.07
C ARG A 256 -14.05 8.68 15.77
N VAL A 257 -13.64 7.41 15.78
CA VAL A 257 -13.46 6.61 14.57
C VAL A 257 -14.64 5.68 14.28
N ARG A 258 -14.78 5.28 13.02
CA ARG A 258 -15.77 4.27 12.61
C ARG A 258 -15.29 2.84 12.77
N ILE A 259 -13.97 2.63 12.77
CA ILE A 259 -13.35 1.30 12.84
C ILE A 259 -12.25 1.33 13.89
N VAL A 260 -12.27 0.35 14.78
CA VAL A 260 -11.20 0.05 15.73
C VAL A 260 -10.57 -1.28 15.33
N GLU A 261 -9.25 -1.32 15.23
CA GLU A 261 -8.51 -2.55 14.89
C GLU A 261 -7.74 -3.07 16.10
N PHE A 262 -8.09 -4.26 16.56
CA PHE A 262 -7.25 -5.03 17.48
C PHE A 262 -6.12 -5.69 16.71
N LYS A 263 -4.88 -5.33 17.03
CA LYS A 263 -3.69 -5.92 16.45
C LYS A 263 -3.13 -6.98 17.39
N TYR A 264 -3.54 -8.23 17.21
CA TYR A 264 -2.96 -9.38 17.91
C TYR A 264 -1.59 -9.75 17.37
N ALA A 265 -1.42 -9.68 16.05
CA ALA A 265 -0.13 -9.96 15.43
C ALA A 265 0.04 -9.24 14.09
N GLN A 266 1.27 -9.22 13.61
CA GLN A 266 1.63 -8.78 12.26
C GLN A 266 2.45 -9.88 11.59
N GLY A 267 2.31 -10.03 10.28
CA GLY A 267 2.97 -11.10 9.53
C GLY A 267 4.50 -11.02 9.55
N ALA A 268 5.06 -9.82 9.71
CA ALA A 268 6.51 -9.61 9.75
C ALA A 268 7.19 -10.09 11.04
N LYS A 269 6.44 -10.29 12.12
CA LYS A 269 6.96 -10.74 13.41
C LYS A 269 5.85 -11.31 14.30
N PRO A 270 5.23 -12.43 13.90
CA PRO A 270 4.19 -13.07 14.69
C PRO A 270 4.78 -13.51 16.05
N GLY A 271 3.99 -13.39 17.12
CA GLY A 271 4.43 -13.69 18.48
C GLY A 271 5.35 -12.62 19.10
N LEU A 272 5.69 -11.55 18.37
CA LEU A 272 6.45 -10.42 18.89
C LEU A 272 5.61 -9.12 18.93
N GLY A 273 5.84 -8.29 19.94
CA GLY A 273 5.22 -6.97 20.03
C GLY A 273 5.79 -5.93 19.07
N GLY A 274 5.24 -4.72 19.10
CA GLY A 274 5.79 -3.53 18.45
C GLY A 274 7.23 -3.24 18.90
N HIS A 275 8.09 -2.81 17.97
CA HIS A 275 9.49 -2.43 18.27
C HIS A 275 9.70 -1.02 17.74
N LEU A 276 10.16 -0.12 18.59
CA LEU A 276 10.65 1.19 18.20
C LEU A 276 11.97 1.47 18.92
N LEU A 277 13.05 1.65 18.16
CA LEU A 277 14.38 1.88 18.75
C LEU A 277 14.47 3.28 19.36
N GLY A 278 15.31 3.41 20.40
CA GLY A 278 15.40 4.61 21.25
C GLY A 278 15.66 5.90 20.48
N ASP A 279 16.52 5.87 19.45
CA ASP A 279 16.81 7.03 18.60
C ASP A 279 15.56 7.61 17.95
N LYS A 280 14.54 6.78 17.69
CA LYS A 280 13.27 7.22 17.12
C LYS A 280 12.27 7.71 18.15
N VAL A 281 12.54 7.54 19.44
CA VAL A 281 11.68 8.01 20.53
C VAL A 281 12.02 9.46 20.84
N THR A 282 11.71 10.33 19.89
CA THR A 282 11.87 11.78 20.00
C THR A 282 10.83 12.38 20.95
N PRO A 283 10.98 13.64 21.40
CA PRO A 283 10.03 14.26 22.33
C PRO A 283 8.56 14.19 21.89
N GLY A 284 8.29 14.32 20.58
CA GLY A 284 6.93 14.18 20.04
C GLY A 284 6.39 12.75 20.17
N VAL A 285 7.22 11.75 19.87
CA VAL A 285 6.84 10.33 19.99
C VAL A 285 6.66 9.93 21.45
N ALA A 286 7.59 10.33 22.31
CA ALA A 286 7.55 10.09 23.75
C ALA A 286 6.26 10.66 24.38
N ARG A 287 5.91 11.91 24.06
CA ARG A 287 4.65 12.52 24.52
C ARG A 287 3.42 11.78 24.03
N MET A 288 3.39 11.37 22.76
CA MET A 288 2.25 10.64 22.19
C MET A 288 2.02 9.30 22.89
N ARG A 289 3.12 8.62 23.24
CA ARG A 289 3.14 7.28 23.82
C ARG A 289 3.22 7.27 25.35
N GLU A 290 3.24 8.43 25.99
CA GLU A 290 3.44 8.57 27.44
C GLU A 290 4.69 7.82 27.93
N ALA A 291 5.78 7.94 27.16
CA ALA A 291 7.02 7.22 27.33
C ALA A 291 8.22 8.15 27.57
N VAL A 292 9.38 7.58 27.89
CA VAL A 292 10.62 8.33 28.13
C VAL A 292 11.38 8.53 26.81
N VAL A 293 11.84 9.76 26.56
CA VAL A 293 12.64 10.13 25.38
C VAL A 293 13.92 9.30 25.32
N GLY A 294 14.27 8.78 24.14
CA GLY A 294 15.50 8.04 23.90
C GLY A 294 15.49 6.57 24.35
N TYR A 295 14.46 6.12 25.08
CA TYR A 295 14.37 4.73 25.52
C TYR A 295 13.68 3.87 24.45
N PRO A 296 14.21 2.69 24.11
CA PRO A 296 13.56 1.79 23.17
C PRO A 296 12.21 1.29 23.71
N LEU A 297 11.20 1.25 22.85
CA LEU A 297 9.86 0.76 23.18
C LEU A 297 9.65 -0.61 22.53
N PHE A 298 9.77 -1.65 23.36
CA PHE A 298 9.38 -3.00 23.02
C PHE A 298 8.05 -3.31 23.69
N SER A 299 7.00 -3.48 22.89
CA SER A 299 5.68 -3.82 23.43
C SER A 299 5.65 -5.29 23.89
N PRO A 300 4.82 -5.63 24.88
CA PRO A 300 4.62 -7.01 25.31
C PRO A 300 4.21 -7.93 24.16
N PHE A 301 4.49 -9.23 24.34
CA PHE A 301 4.14 -10.26 23.36
C PHE A 301 2.62 -10.47 23.24
N PRO A 302 1.88 -10.79 24.32
CA PRO A 302 0.42 -10.83 24.29
C PRO A 302 -0.19 -9.48 24.71
N PHE A 303 -1.49 -9.34 24.48
CA PHE A 303 -2.27 -8.44 25.32
C PHE A 303 -2.34 -9.04 26.72
N HIS A 304 -1.96 -8.28 27.75
CA HIS A 304 -2.06 -8.76 29.13
C HIS A 304 -3.50 -8.99 29.63
N SER A 305 -4.48 -8.65 28.81
CA SER A 305 -5.90 -8.84 29.04
C SER A 305 -6.55 -9.80 28.05
N VAL A 306 -5.76 -10.57 27.27
CA VAL A 306 -6.28 -11.61 26.36
C VAL A 306 -5.42 -12.86 26.40
N TYR A 307 -5.95 -13.91 27.03
CA TYR A 307 -5.35 -15.24 27.04
C TYR A 307 -6.26 -16.32 26.43
N SER A 308 -7.50 -15.96 26.09
CA SER A 308 -8.47 -16.85 25.46
C SER A 308 -9.42 -16.13 24.50
N VAL A 309 -10.27 -16.88 23.81
CA VAL A 309 -11.29 -16.30 22.91
C VAL A 309 -12.39 -15.57 23.69
N GLU A 310 -12.66 -15.98 24.93
CA GLU A 310 -13.59 -15.31 25.83
C GLU A 310 -13.05 -13.93 26.23
N ASP A 311 -11.74 -13.82 26.49
CA ASP A 311 -11.10 -12.54 26.75
C ASP A 311 -11.10 -11.65 25.50
N HIS A 312 -10.90 -12.22 24.31
CA HIS A 312 -11.06 -11.49 23.06
C HIS A 312 -12.48 -10.92 22.92
N LYS A 313 -13.49 -11.71 23.29
CA LYS A 313 -14.87 -11.21 23.36
C LYS A 313 -15.01 -10.04 24.34
N LYS A 314 -14.35 -10.08 25.50
CA LYS A 314 -14.33 -8.94 26.44
C LYS A 314 -13.65 -7.70 25.86
N HIS A 315 -12.62 -7.86 25.04
CA HIS A 315 -12.04 -6.75 24.27
C HIS A 315 -13.04 -6.13 23.29
N VAL A 316 -13.78 -6.96 22.57
CA VAL A 316 -14.86 -6.49 21.68
C VAL A 316 -15.92 -5.75 22.49
N ASP A 317 -16.38 -6.33 23.61
CA ASP A 317 -17.38 -5.72 24.50
C ASP A 317 -16.89 -4.37 25.06
N TRP A 318 -15.61 -4.26 25.43
CA TRP A 318 -14.98 -3.02 25.90
C TRP A 318 -15.05 -1.92 24.85
N ILE A 319 -14.65 -2.19 23.61
CA ILE A 319 -14.71 -1.20 22.53
C ILE A 319 -16.15 -0.83 22.22
N LYS A 320 -17.08 -1.80 22.21
CA LYS A 320 -18.51 -1.54 21.99
C LYS A 320 -19.15 -0.76 23.13
N SER A 321 -18.62 -0.84 24.35
CA SER A 321 -19.10 -0.02 25.47
C SER A 321 -18.68 1.44 25.32
N ILE A 322 -17.48 1.69 24.80
CA ILE A 322 -16.95 3.05 24.57
C ILE A 322 -17.53 3.67 23.29
N ASN A 323 -17.61 2.89 22.20
CA ASN A 323 -18.13 3.28 20.91
C ASN A 323 -19.09 2.20 20.38
N PRO A 324 -20.39 2.26 20.73
CA PRO A 324 -21.37 1.25 20.35
C PRO A 324 -21.47 1.01 18.84
N ARG A 325 -21.20 2.04 18.04
CA ARG A 325 -21.32 1.96 16.58
C ARG A 325 -20.04 1.55 15.86
N ALA A 326 -18.90 1.46 16.54
CA ALA A 326 -17.62 1.11 15.90
C ALA A 326 -17.66 -0.29 15.27
N LEU A 327 -17.14 -0.43 14.06
CA LEU A 327 -16.75 -1.74 13.54
C LEU A 327 -15.49 -2.20 14.26
N VAL A 328 -15.42 -3.49 14.56
CA VAL A 328 -14.22 -4.11 15.14
C VAL A 328 -13.51 -4.93 14.07
N SER A 329 -12.29 -4.53 13.74
CA SER A 329 -11.35 -5.29 12.92
C SER A 329 -10.40 -6.07 13.82
N VAL A 330 -10.16 -7.33 13.50
CA VAL A 330 -9.24 -8.20 14.24
C VAL A 330 -8.11 -8.58 13.32
N LYS A 331 -6.94 -7.99 13.56
CA LYS A 331 -5.73 -8.23 12.78
C LYS A 331 -4.91 -9.33 13.43
N VAL A 332 -4.76 -10.43 12.70
CA VAL A 332 -4.00 -11.62 13.11
C VAL A 332 -2.94 -11.94 12.06
N SER A 333 -1.88 -12.59 12.52
CA SER A 333 -0.96 -13.28 11.61
C SER A 333 -1.61 -14.56 11.11
N THR A 334 -0.88 -15.33 10.32
CA THR A 334 -1.36 -16.55 9.67
C THR A 334 -0.63 -17.78 10.24
N PRO A 335 -0.94 -18.22 11.48
CA PRO A 335 -0.52 -19.53 11.94
C PRO A 335 -1.25 -20.65 11.16
N THR A 336 -0.86 -21.90 11.42
CA THR A 336 -1.44 -23.06 10.75
C THR A 336 -2.94 -23.20 11.01
N ASP A 337 -3.46 -22.74 12.14
CA ASP A 337 -4.84 -22.85 12.63
C ASP A 337 -5.63 -21.52 12.56
N VAL A 338 -5.21 -20.60 11.70
CA VAL A 338 -5.82 -19.26 11.53
C VAL A 338 -7.32 -19.29 11.18
N ASP A 339 -7.79 -20.39 10.62
CA ASP A 339 -9.20 -20.66 10.34
C ASP A 339 -10.06 -20.73 11.62
N MET A 340 -9.55 -21.40 12.67
CA MET A 340 -10.22 -21.45 13.97
C MET A 340 -10.26 -20.08 14.62
N VAL A 341 -9.16 -19.32 14.50
CA VAL A 341 -9.08 -17.93 14.99
C VAL A 341 -10.10 -17.05 14.30
N ALA A 342 -10.27 -17.17 12.98
CA ALA A 342 -11.23 -16.37 12.22
C ALA A 342 -12.67 -16.62 12.67
N VAL A 343 -13.05 -17.89 12.91
CA VAL A 343 -14.38 -18.25 13.41
C VAL A 343 -14.58 -17.79 14.85
N GLY A 344 -13.57 -17.96 15.71
CA GLY A 344 -13.59 -17.43 17.08
C GLY A 344 -13.80 -15.92 17.12
N SER A 345 -13.08 -15.16 16.28
CA SER A 345 -13.26 -13.71 16.16
C SER A 345 -14.66 -13.33 15.66
N TYR A 346 -15.24 -14.09 14.72
CA TYR A 346 -16.61 -13.87 14.29
C TYR A 346 -17.61 -14.01 15.44
N TYR A 347 -17.51 -15.07 16.24
CA TYR A 347 -18.39 -15.30 17.40
C TYR A 347 -18.12 -14.33 18.56
N ALA A 348 -16.90 -13.81 18.69
CA ALA A 348 -16.58 -12.73 19.62
C ALA A 348 -17.27 -11.40 19.24
N GLY A 349 -17.66 -11.21 17.97
CA GLY A 349 -18.36 -10.03 17.48
C GLY A 349 -17.55 -9.15 16.52
N ALA A 350 -16.44 -9.67 15.98
CA ALA A 350 -15.67 -8.97 14.97
C ALA A 350 -16.47 -8.78 13.66
N HIS A 351 -16.26 -7.65 13.00
CA HIS A 351 -16.90 -7.31 11.72
C HIS A 351 -15.94 -7.61 10.56
N ILE A 352 -14.64 -7.44 10.81
CA ILE A 352 -13.56 -7.65 9.86
C ILE A 352 -12.54 -8.60 10.49
N ILE A 353 -12.17 -9.66 9.78
CA ILE A 353 -10.98 -10.46 10.07
C ILE A 353 -9.89 -10.03 9.09
N HIS A 354 -8.79 -9.50 9.62
CA HIS A 354 -7.66 -9.02 8.85
C HIS A 354 -6.49 -9.99 8.99
N LEU A 355 -6.25 -10.77 7.93
CA LEU A 355 -5.17 -11.75 7.85
C LEU A 355 -3.90 -11.07 7.32
N ASP A 356 -2.81 -11.13 8.07
CA ASP A 356 -1.50 -10.56 7.68
C ASP A 356 -0.48 -11.69 7.44
N GLY A 357 -0.14 -11.92 6.18
CA GLY A 357 0.79 -12.97 5.76
C GLY A 357 2.27 -12.65 6.01
N SER A 358 3.12 -13.66 5.86
CA SER A 358 4.56 -13.64 6.15
C SER A 358 5.39 -12.52 5.53
N TYR A 359 4.89 -11.89 4.47
CA TYR A 359 5.58 -10.82 3.76
C TYR A 359 5.08 -9.42 4.15
N GLY A 360 4.47 -9.29 5.33
CA GLY A 360 4.15 -8.03 5.97
C GLY A 360 5.38 -7.13 6.14
N GLY A 361 5.19 -5.82 6.02
CA GLY A 361 6.23 -4.84 6.30
C GLY A 361 6.45 -4.63 7.80
N THR A 362 7.62 -4.16 8.18
CA THR A 362 7.90 -3.69 9.54
C THR A 362 8.95 -2.58 9.51
N GLY A 363 8.82 -1.62 10.43
CA GLY A 363 9.84 -0.59 10.63
C GLY A 363 11.03 -1.10 11.45
N ALA A 364 10.83 -2.11 12.30
CA ALA A 364 11.86 -2.76 13.10
C ALA A 364 11.39 -4.15 13.56
N ALA A 365 12.20 -5.18 13.33
CA ALA A 365 12.01 -6.53 13.85
C ALA A 365 13.30 -7.36 13.68
N PRO A 366 13.53 -8.38 14.54
CA PRO A 366 14.60 -9.35 14.33
C PRO A 366 14.49 -10.05 12.98
N ASP A 367 15.62 -10.29 12.31
CA ASP A 367 15.64 -10.93 10.98
C ASP A 367 15.04 -12.34 10.98
N ILE A 368 15.25 -13.10 12.06
CA ILE A 368 14.70 -14.45 12.19
C ILE A 368 13.17 -14.45 12.16
N ALA A 369 12.54 -13.43 12.79
CA ALA A 369 11.09 -13.30 12.85
C ALA A 369 10.48 -12.90 11.50
N LYS A 370 11.18 -12.02 10.76
CA LYS A 370 10.75 -11.53 9.43
C LYS A 370 10.64 -12.61 8.35
N LYS A 371 11.38 -13.72 8.49
CA LYS A 371 11.57 -14.68 7.40
C LYS A 371 10.85 -16.02 7.59
N ASN A 372 10.55 -16.44 8.82
CA ASN A 372 10.32 -17.87 9.09
C ASN A 372 9.04 -18.24 9.84
N ILE A 373 8.25 -17.27 10.33
CA ILE A 373 7.18 -17.59 11.29
C ILE A 373 5.80 -17.69 10.65
N ALA A 374 5.36 -16.69 9.89
CA ALA A 374 3.99 -16.69 9.36
C ALA A 374 3.86 -17.51 8.08
N MET A 375 2.64 -17.95 7.78
CA MET A 375 2.28 -18.55 6.52
C MET A 375 2.10 -17.48 5.42
N PRO A 376 2.32 -17.81 4.13
CA PRO A 376 1.97 -16.90 3.04
C PRO A 376 0.45 -16.64 2.98
N ILE A 377 0.06 -15.41 2.65
CA ILE A 377 -1.34 -14.97 2.64
C ILE A 377 -2.19 -15.73 1.61
N GLU A 378 -1.55 -16.14 0.52
CA GLU A 378 -2.07 -16.90 -0.63
C GLU A 378 -2.53 -18.30 -0.23
N TYR A 379 -2.00 -18.83 0.87
CA TYR A 379 -2.44 -20.09 1.46
C TYR A 379 -3.47 -19.88 2.58
N ALA A 380 -3.26 -18.85 3.40
CA ALA A 380 -4.14 -18.54 4.53
C ALA A 380 -5.56 -18.15 4.10
N VAL A 381 -5.69 -17.24 3.13
CA VAL A 381 -6.99 -16.75 2.65
C VAL A 381 -7.91 -17.86 2.14
N PRO A 382 -7.51 -18.73 1.19
CA PRO A 382 -8.41 -19.79 0.71
C PRO A 382 -8.72 -20.84 1.78
N LYS A 383 -7.84 -21.02 2.77
CA LYS A 383 -8.10 -21.88 3.94
C LYS A 383 -9.21 -21.28 4.81
N VAL A 384 -9.05 -20.02 5.25
CA VAL A 384 -10.05 -19.30 6.06
C VAL A 384 -11.38 -19.15 5.31
N HIS A 385 -11.33 -18.80 4.01
CA HIS A 385 -12.52 -18.65 3.18
C HIS A 385 -13.37 -19.93 3.17
N ARG A 386 -12.76 -21.10 2.90
CA ARG A 386 -13.47 -22.39 2.90
C ARG A 386 -14.02 -22.74 4.28
N PHE A 387 -13.25 -22.52 5.33
CA PHE A 387 -13.68 -22.85 6.68
C PHE A 387 -14.89 -21.99 7.10
N LEU A 388 -14.86 -20.69 6.86
CA LEU A 388 -16.01 -19.80 7.11
C LEU A 388 -17.24 -20.17 6.27
N GLN A 389 -17.06 -20.74 5.06
CA GLN A 389 -18.16 -21.26 4.24
C GLN A 389 -18.76 -22.52 4.88
N GLN A 390 -17.93 -23.45 5.34
CA GLN A 390 -18.35 -24.68 6.02
C GLN A 390 -19.13 -24.35 7.32
N GLU A 391 -18.71 -23.32 8.03
CA GLU A 391 -19.39 -22.82 9.23
C GLU A 391 -20.63 -21.96 8.93
N GLY A 392 -20.94 -21.65 7.67
CA GLY A 392 -22.11 -20.85 7.30
C GLY A 392 -22.06 -19.38 7.72
N VAL A 393 -20.86 -18.83 7.96
CA VAL A 393 -20.63 -17.46 8.44
C VAL A 393 -19.87 -16.58 7.45
N ARG A 394 -19.36 -17.14 6.33
CA ARG A 394 -18.55 -16.40 5.36
C ARG A 394 -19.19 -15.12 4.84
N ASP A 395 -20.49 -15.12 4.61
CA ASP A 395 -21.20 -13.94 4.09
C ASP A 395 -21.46 -12.87 5.14
N LYS A 396 -21.22 -13.16 6.43
CA LYS A 396 -21.50 -12.31 7.59
C LYS A 396 -20.26 -11.61 8.15
N ILE A 397 -19.07 -11.94 7.64
CA ILE A 397 -17.79 -11.34 8.05
C ILE A 397 -16.97 -10.92 6.84
N THR A 398 -16.30 -9.77 6.96
CA THR A 398 -15.42 -9.26 5.91
C THR A 398 -14.01 -9.81 6.12
N VAL A 399 -13.42 -10.43 5.09
CA VAL A 399 -12.05 -10.95 5.09
C VAL A 399 -11.13 -9.98 4.37
N ILE A 400 -10.21 -9.35 5.11
CA ILE A 400 -9.19 -8.46 4.55
C ILE A 400 -7.83 -9.15 4.57
N ALA A 401 -7.13 -9.11 3.43
CA ALA A 401 -5.80 -9.70 3.30
C ALA A 401 -4.69 -8.63 3.28
N SER A 402 -3.61 -8.85 4.03
CA SER A 402 -2.36 -8.11 3.91
C SER A 402 -1.15 -9.04 3.94
N GLY A 403 0.04 -8.47 3.77
CA GLY A 403 1.31 -9.22 3.75
C GLY A 403 1.74 -9.61 2.34
N GLY A 404 2.49 -8.73 1.68
CA GLY A 404 3.09 -9.03 0.37
C GLY A 404 2.29 -8.63 -0.88
N LEU A 405 1.22 -7.85 -0.74
CA LEU A 405 0.46 -7.32 -1.89
C LEU A 405 1.20 -6.12 -2.51
N ARG A 406 1.61 -6.25 -3.78
CA ARG A 406 2.48 -5.27 -4.43
C ARG A 406 1.85 -4.58 -5.63
N THR A 407 0.94 -5.28 -6.31
CA THR A 407 0.38 -4.86 -7.60
C THR A 407 -1.13 -5.06 -7.60
N PRO A 408 -1.88 -4.36 -8.47
CA PRO A 408 -3.30 -4.65 -8.69
C PRO A 408 -3.56 -6.09 -9.13
N HIS A 409 -2.58 -6.77 -9.76
CA HIS A 409 -2.71 -8.20 -10.07
C HIS A 409 -2.64 -9.07 -8.82
N ASP A 410 -1.78 -8.75 -7.86
CA ASP A 410 -1.75 -9.45 -6.57
C ASP A 410 -3.05 -9.24 -5.80
N VAL A 411 -3.64 -8.04 -5.87
CA VAL A 411 -4.97 -7.74 -5.31
C VAL A 411 -6.05 -8.60 -5.97
N ALA A 412 -6.12 -8.64 -7.30
CA ALA A 412 -7.11 -9.48 -8.00
C ALA A 412 -6.94 -10.98 -7.68
N LYS A 413 -5.69 -11.48 -7.60
CA LYS A 413 -5.41 -12.87 -7.25
C LYS A 413 -5.90 -13.20 -5.84
N ILE A 414 -5.62 -12.37 -4.84
CA ILE A 414 -6.00 -12.68 -3.45
C ILE A 414 -7.51 -12.57 -3.22
N ILE A 415 -8.19 -11.68 -3.96
CA ILE A 415 -9.65 -11.61 -3.97
C ILE A 415 -10.23 -12.89 -4.59
N ALA A 416 -9.69 -13.33 -5.74
CA ALA A 416 -10.07 -14.60 -6.35
C ALA A 416 -9.82 -15.82 -5.45
N LEU A 417 -8.84 -15.75 -4.54
CA LEU A 417 -8.60 -16.78 -3.52
C LEU A 417 -9.59 -16.73 -2.35
N GLY A 418 -10.32 -15.63 -2.15
CA GLY A 418 -11.44 -15.55 -1.20
C GLY A 418 -11.46 -14.34 -0.28
N ALA A 419 -10.52 -13.39 -0.40
CA ALA A 419 -10.57 -12.13 0.34
C ALA A 419 -11.63 -11.18 -0.24
N ASP A 420 -12.28 -10.38 0.61
CA ASP A 420 -13.22 -9.33 0.17
C ASP A 420 -12.48 -8.04 -0.24
N GLY A 421 -11.34 -7.78 0.38
CA GLY A 421 -10.49 -6.63 0.08
C GLY A 421 -9.08 -6.82 0.65
N VAL A 422 -8.25 -5.80 0.50
CA VAL A 422 -6.84 -5.86 0.95
C VAL A 422 -6.44 -4.68 1.81
N CYS A 423 -5.39 -4.86 2.59
CA CYS A 423 -4.75 -3.81 3.34
C CYS A 423 -3.34 -3.58 2.79
N THR A 424 -3.06 -2.34 2.36
CA THR A 424 -1.78 -1.94 1.74
C THR A 424 -0.88 -1.23 2.74
N GLY A 425 0.42 -1.25 2.50
CA GLY A 425 1.37 -0.50 3.34
C GLY A 425 2.66 -0.19 2.61
N THR A 426 3.38 -1.22 2.16
CA THR A 426 4.63 -0.98 1.40
C THR A 426 4.36 -0.27 0.08
N ALA A 427 3.26 -0.58 -0.61
CA ALA A 427 2.86 0.11 -1.84
C ALA A 427 2.70 1.63 -1.61
N ASP A 428 2.08 2.02 -0.49
CA ASP A 428 1.95 3.42 -0.08
C ASP A 428 3.33 4.09 0.05
N LEU A 429 4.29 3.43 0.71
CA LEU A 429 5.65 3.96 0.88
C LEU A 429 6.43 3.98 -0.42
N VAL A 430 6.22 3.00 -1.31
CA VAL A 430 6.82 2.98 -2.64
C VAL A 430 6.28 4.12 -3.50
N ALA A 431 4.99 4.49 -3.36
CA ALA A 431 4.46 5.70 -3.99
C ALA A 431 5.26 6.96 -3.59
N LEU A 432 5.72 7.03 -2.33
CA LEU A 432 6.59 8.07 -1.78
C LEU A 432 8.09 7.86 -2.10
N GLU A 433 8.40 6.98 -3.05
CA GLU A 433 9.75 6.66 -3.52
C GLU A 433 10.64 5.94 -2.50
N CYS A 434 10.05 5.03 -1.71
CA CYS A 434 10.81 4.01 -1.02
C CYS A 434 11.55 3.13 -2.03
N ILE A 435 12.87 2.98 -1.84
CA ILE A 435 13.73 2.14 -2.69
C ILE A 435 13.99 0.75 -2.10
N ARG A 436 13.31 0.42 -1.00
CA ARG A 436 13.51 -0.83 -0.23
C ARG A 436 14.96 -1.01 0.24
N CYS A 437 15.54 0.01 0.85
CA CYS A 437 16.91 -0.05 1.39
C CYS A 437 17.02 -0.79 2.75
N HIS A 438 15.91 -1.29 3.29
CA HIS A 438 15.86 -2.07 4.54
C HIS A 438 16.54 -1.44 5.77
N ASN A 439 16.65 -0.11 5.79
CA ASN A 439 17.29 0.64 6.88
C ASN A 439 16.26 1.57 7.55
N CYS A 440 15.07 1.03 7.80
CA CYS A 440 13.95 1.81 8.31
C CYS A 440 14.15 2.16 9.78
N GLU A 441 14.75 1.26 10.54
CA GLU A 441 15.00 1.33 11.98
C GLU A 441 16.18 2.21 12.37
N SER A 442 17.09 2.48 11.43
CA SER A 442 18.41 3.08 11.72
C SER A 442 18.31 4.54 12.17
N GLY A 443 18.98 4.83 13.29
CA GLY A 443 19.06 6.16 13.87
C GLY A 443 17.69 6.82 14.03
N ARG A 444 17.61 8.11 13.71
CA ARG A 444 16.34 8.84 13.65
C ARG A 444 15.53 8.57 12.37
N GLY A 445 16.04 7.77 11.44
CA GLY A 445 15.25 7.20 10.35
C GLY A 445 15.92 7.14 8.98
N CYS A 446 15.13 6.65 8.02
CA CYS A 446 15.56 6.45 6.65
C CYS A 446 15.89 7.78 5.95
N ALA A 447 17.03 7.82 5.26
CA ALA A 447 17.51 8.96 4.46
C ALA A 447 16.54 9.43 3.34
N ARG A 448 15.47 8.67 3.06
CA ARG A 448 14.42 9.06 2.11
C ARG A 448 13.30 9.92 2.71
N GLY A 449 13.32 10.17 4.02
CA GLY A 449 12.32 11.00 4.71
C GLY A 449 10.98 10.32 5.01
N ILE A 450 10.89 9.01 4.76
CA ILE A 450 9.65 8.23 4.89
C ILE A 450 9.53 7.65 6.31
N ALA A 451 10.42 6.71 6.63
CA ALA A 451 10.48 6.02 7.92
C ALA A 451 11.39 6.79 8.90
N THR A 452 10.99 8.00 9.31
CA THR A 452 11.83 8.88 10.14
C THR A 452 11.04 9.67 11.17
N THR A 453 11.71 10.00 12.28
CA THR A 453 11.28 10.94 13.30
C THR A 453 12.18 12.17 13.37
N ASP A 454 13.15 12.26 12.45
CA ASP A 454 14.02 13.42 12.29
C ASP A 454 13.25 14.54 11.57
N PRO A 455 13.16 15.75 12.16
CA PRO A 455 12.45 16.87 11.54
C PRO A 455 13.02 17.26 10.17
N GLU A 456 14.34 17.23 9.99
CA GLU A 456 14.98 17.63 8.73
C GLU A 456 14.69 16.61 7.62
N LEU A 457 14.80 15.32 7.94
CA LEU A 457 14.46 14.26 6.98
C LEU A 457 12.96 14.25 6.66
N SER A 458 12.10 14.58 7.62
CA SER A 458 10.65 14.63 7.39
C SER A 458 10.23 15.69 6.37
N ASN A 459 11.02 16.78 6.25
CA ASN A 459 10.80 17.85 5.27
C ASN A 459 11.16 17.46 3.83
N LEU A 460 11.78 16.28 3.61
CA LEU A 460 12.08 15.77 2.27
C LEU A 460 10.83 15.29 1.50
N ILE A 461 9.69 15.20 2.18
CA ILE A 461 8.40 14.84 1.59
C ILE A 461 7.47 16.04 1.78
N ASP A 462 6.99 16.59 0.68
CA ASP A 462 5.88 17.54 0.72
C ASP A 462 4.55 16.78 0.88
N LEU A 463 3.66 17.31 1.72
CA LEU A 463 2.40 16.65 2.07
C LEU A 463 1.46 16.52 0.86
N GLU A 464 1.33 17.57 0.04
CA GLU A 464 0.44 17.55 -1.12
C GLU A 464 1.00 16.64 -2.21
N TRP A 465 2.30 16.70 -2.44
CA TRP A 465 3.01 15.77 -3.33
C TRP A 465 2.82 14.31 -2.89
N GLY A 466 3.03 14.02 -1.61
CA GLY A 466 2.90 12.67 -1.07
C GLY A 466 1.47 12.14 -1.18
N THR A 467 0.49 12.99 -0.84
CA THR A 467 -0.94 12.69 -1.00
C THR A 467 -1.27 12.35 -2.45
N GLN A 468 -0.92 13.23 -3.40
CA GLN A 468 -1.29 13.06 -4.79
C GLN A 468 -0.62 11.83 -5.43
N ARG A 469 0.62 11.51 -5.05
CA ARG A 469 1.30 10.28 -5.53
C ARG A 469 0.59 9.01 -5.09
N ILE A 470 0.14 8.96 -3.85
CA ILE A 470 -0.63 7.82 -3.32
C ILE A 470 -1.99 7.72 -4.03
N VAL A 471 -2.70 8.85 -4.20
CA VAL A 471 -3.96 8.90 -4.95
C VAL A 471 -3.77 8.38 -6.37
N ASN A 472 -2.77 8.89 -7.11
CA ASN A 472 -2.49 8.46 -8.48
C ASN A 472 -2.19 6.96 -8.56
N LEU A 473 -1.32 6.44 -7.68
CA LEU A 473 -1.00 5.01 -7.66
C LEU A 473 -2.27 4.16 -7.56
N PHE A 474 -3.13 4.50 -6.60
CA PHE A 474 -4.34 3.74 -6.33
C PHE A 474 -5.45 3.94 -7.36
N LEU A 475 -5.53 5.10 -8.01
CA LEU A 475 -6.37 5.27 -9.20
C LEU A 475 -5.89 4.40 -10.37
N GLY A 476 -4.57 4.28 -10.55
CA GLY A 476 -3.99 3.35 -11.51
C GLY A 476 -4.29 1.88 -11.18
N TRP A 477 -4.24 1.51 -9.89
CA TRP A 477 -4.64 0.18 -9.45
C TRP A 477 -6.13 -0.08 -9.70
N ARG A 478 -7.00 0.87 -9.37
CA ARG A 478 -8.44 0.80 -9.64
C ARG A 478 -8.70 0.59 -11.14
N ALA A 479 -8.06 1.35 -12.01
CA ALA A 479 -8.22 1.21 -13.46
C ALA A 479 -7.76 -0.17 -13.97
N GLU A 480 -6.67 -0.71 -13.42
CA GLU A 480 -6.22 -2.08 -13.72
C GLU A 480 -7.24 -3.12 -13.26
N LEU A 481 -7.74 -3.02 -12.03
CA LEU A 481 -8.73 -3.95 -11.48
C LEU A 481 -10.03 -3.95 -12.29
N VAL A 482 -10.54 -2.76 -12.67
CA VAL A 482 -11.70 -2.63 -13.56
C VAL A 482 -11.43 -3.34 -14.89
N ARG A 483 -10.24 -3.17 -15.49
CA ARG A 483 -9.89 -3.84 -16.73
C ARG A 483 -9.81 -5.36 -16.58
N ILE A 484 -9.27 -5.85 -15.47
CA ILE A 484 -9.24 -7.29 -15.13
C ILE A 484 -10.67 -7.83 -15.06
N LEU A 485 -11.55 -7.19 -14.28
CA LEU A 485 -12.94 -7.61 -14.11
C LEU A 485 -13.72 -7.60 -15.43
N LYS A 486 -13.56 -6.55 -16.24
CA LYS A 486 -14.18 -6.48 -17.57
C LYS A 486 -13.74 -7.62 -18.46
N ARG A 487 -12.44 -7.94 -18.49
CA ARG A 487 -11.95 -9.08 -19.25
C ARG A 487 -12.55 -10.39 -18.76
N LEU A 488 -12.72 -10.56 -17.45
CA LEU A 488 -13.39 -11.73 -16.87
C LEU A 488 -14.92 -11.72 -17.04
N GLY A 489 -15.52 -10.67 -17.59
CA GLY A 489 -16.96 -10.52 -17.74
C GLY A 489 -17.71 -10.25 -16.43
N MET A 490 -17.03 -9.72 -15.41
CA MET A 490 -17.58 -9.43 -14.09
C MET A 490 -17.97 -7.96 -13.94
N LYS A 491 -19.09 -7.68 -13.26
CA LYS A 491 -19.58 -6.31 -13.01
C LYS A 491 -19.12 -5.76 -11.66
N SER A 492 -18.73 -6.64 -10.74
CA SER A 492 -18.29 -6.24 -9.41
C SER A 492 -17.06 -7.00 -8.95
N ILE A 493 -16.26 -6.37 -8.09
CA ILE A 493 -15.15 -7.05 -7.41
C ILE A 493 -15.65 -8.20 -6.51
N GLN A 494 -16.89 -8.11 -6.02
CA GLN A 494 -17.53 -9.14 -5.22
C GLN A 494 -17.75 -10.44 -6.01
N GLU A 495 -18.04 -10.36 -7.32
CA GLU A 495 -18.14 -11.55 -8.19
C GLU A 495 -16.83 -12.31 -8.34
N LEU A 496 -15.69 -11.64 -8.12
CA LEU A 496 -14.37 -12.28 -8.16
C LEU A 496 -14.08 -13.07 -6.88
N VAL A 497 -14.71 -12.73 -5.76
CA VAL A 497 -14.41 -13.34 -4.44
C VAL A 497 -14.58 -14.85 -4.49
N GLY A 498 -13.48 -15.59 -4.28
CA GLY A 498 -13.49 -17.05 -4.26
C GLY A 498 -13.53 -17.74 -5.62
N ARG A 499 -13.50 -17.00 -6.74
CA ARG A 499 -13.44 -17.52 -8.12
C ARG A 499 -12.06 -18.09 -8.48
N ARG A 500 -11.71 -19.19 -7.81
CA ARG A 500 -10.46 -19.93 -8.03
C ARG A 500 -10.36 -20.54 -9.42
N ASP A 501 -11.48 -20.75 -10.10
CA ASP A 501 -11.56 -21.16 -11.51
C ASP A 501 -10.91 -20.13 -12.46
N CYS A 502 -10.83 -18.86 -12.06
CA CYS A 502 -10.15 -17.81 -12.81
C CYS A 502 -8.63 -17.81 -12.59
N LEU A 503 -8.09 -18.71 -11.77
CA LEU A 503 -6.67 -18.76 -11.41
C LEU A 503 -6.02 -20.04 -11.94
N VAL A 504 -4.75 -19.91 -12.30
CA VAL A 504 -3.88 -21.04 -12.62
C VAL A 504 -2.54 -20.89 -11.93
N HIS A 505 -2.02 -22.00 -11.43
CA HIS A 505 -0.67 -22.08 -10.90
C HIS A 505 0.28 -22.55 -11.99
N LEU A 506 1.39 -21.85 -12.18
CA LEU A 506 2.31 -22.09 -13.29
C LEU A 506 2.90 -23.51 -13.30
N ASP A 507 3.10 -24.09 -12.12
CA ASP A 507 3.67 -25.45 -12.01
C ASP A 507 2.67 -26.55 -12.43
N TYR A 508 1.39 -26.21 -12.60
CA TYR A 508 0.34 -27.12 -13.08
C TYR A 508 -0.13 -26.79 -14.50
N MET A 509 0.48 -25.81 -15.16
CA MET A 509 0.24 -25.57 -16.58
C MET A 509 1.07 -26.57 -17.39
N LYS A 510 0.38 -27.48 -18.06
CA LYS A 510 0.98 -28.39 -19.05
C LYS A 510 1.24 -27.66 -20.36
#